data_AF-A0A7W0L5U8-F1
#
_entry.id   AF-A0A7W0L5U8-F1
#
_cell.length_a   1.000
_cell.length_b   1.000
_cell.length_c   1.000
_cell.angle_alpha   90.00
_cell.angle_beta   90.00
_cell.angle_gamma   90.00
#
_symmetry.space_group_name_H-M   'P 1'
#
loop_
_entity.id
_entity.type
_entity.pdbx_description
1 polymer ?
#
loop_
_entity_poly.entity_id
_entity_poly.type
_entity_poly.pdbx_seq_one_letter_code
_entity_poly.pdbx_strand_id
1 'polypeptide(L)'
;MDRSQLFASLAQAPLNADDIVYVERRGTQYSWALVTPGAQSPASAAGADVWMYFSGAWPQNDPVGSEAFCADMLAEMESMAGGDDRCRWPLDQPWPQLH
;
A
#
# COMPACT_ATOMS: atom_id res chain seq x y z
N MET A 1 -10.40 5.74 -7.07
CA MET A 1 -9.74 6.98 -7.52
C MET A 1 -8.56 6.63 -8.43
N ASP A 2 -8.11 7.51 -9.31
CA ASP A 2 -6.84 7.32 -10.04
C ASP A 2 -5.63 7.65 -9.14
N ARG A 3 -4.41 7.45 -9.67
CA ARG A 3 -3.16 7.67 -8.92
C ARG A 3 -2.98 9.11 -8.45
N SER A 4 -3.26 10.08 -9.31
CA SER A 4 -3.11 11.50 -8.98
C SER A 4 -4.14 11.95 -7.95
N GLN A 5 -5.37 11.44 -8.05
CA GLN A 5 -6.42 11.66 -7.07
C GLN A 5 -6.08 11.05 -5.71
N LEU A 6 -5.45 9.87 -5.67
CA LEU A 6 -4.96 9.27 -4.44
C LEU A 6 -3.92 10.17 -3.75
N PHE A 7 -2.95 10.68 -4.51
CA PHE A 7 -1.92 11.57 -3.96
C PHE A 7 -2.50 12.86 -3.40
N ALA A 8 -3.39 13.51 -4.16
CA ALA A 8 -4.09 14.71 -3.70
C ALA A 8 -4.90 14.43 -2.42
N SER A 9 -5.53 13.26 -2.32
CA SER A 9 -6.32 12.88 -1.15
C SER A 9 -5.46 12.59 0.09
N LEU A 10 -4.33 11.90 -0.06
CA LEU A 10 -3.39 11.65 1.04
C LEU A 10 -2.71 12.93 1.51
N ALA A 11 -2.34 13.82 0.59
CA ALA A 11 -1.71 15.10 0.93
C ALA A 11 -2.64 16.07 1.67
N GLN A 12 -3.96 15.96 1.47
CA GLN A 12 -4.96 16.77 2.18
C GLN A 12 -5.41 16.14 3.51
N ALA A 13 -5.06 14.88 3.77
CA ALA A 13 -5.44 14.20 4.99
C ALA A 13 -4.56 14.68 6.16
N PRO A 14 -5.15 14.95 7.34
CA PRO A 14 -4.40 15.36 8.53
C PRO A 14 -3.73 14.15 9.19
N LEU A 15 -2.76 13.54 8.49
CA LEU A 15 -2.07 12.33 8.93
C LEU A 15 -0.92 12.67 9.90
N ASN A 16 -0.85 11.90 10.98
CA ASN A 16 0.14 11.97 12.04
C ASN A 16 1.11 10.79 11.95
N ALA A 17 2.22 10.86 12.69
CA ALA A 17 3.22 9.79 12.69
C ALA A 17 2.70 8.45 13.24
N ASP A 18 1.69 8.48 14.11
CA ASP A 18 1.08 7.31 14.71
C ASP A 18 -0.09 6.74 13.89
N ASP A 19 -0.46 7.41 12.80
CA ASP A 19 -1.57 7.01 11.96
C ASP A 19 -1.18 5.82 11.06
N ILE A 20 -2.06 4.83 11.02
CA ILE A 20 -1.93 3.68 10.13
C ILE A 20 -2.83 3.90 8.93
N VAL A 21 -2.25 3.91 7.74
CA VAL A 21 -2.97 4.11 6.49
C VAL A 21 -3.01 2.81 5.71
N TYR A 22 -4.21 2.39 5.35
CA TYR A 22 -4.45 1.31 4.40
C TYR A 22 -4.54 1.88 2.99
N VAL A 23 -3.84 1.26 2.03
CA VAL A 23 -3.94 1.59 0.61
C VAL A 23 -4.15 0.31 -0.18
N GLU A 24 -5.04 0.33 -1.16
CA GLU A 24 -5.28 -0.78 -2.07
C GLU A 24 -5.40 -0.34 -3.53
N ARG A 25 -5.16 -1.30 -4.43
CA ARG A 25 -5.40 -1.16 -5.86
C ARG A 25 -6.28 -2.30 -6.39
N ARG A 26 -7.21 -1.95 -7.28
CA ARG A 26 -8.12 -2.82 -8.04
C ARG A 26 -8.15 -2.38 -9.49
N GLY A 27 -7.53 -3.15 -10.37
CA GLY A 27 -7.22 -2.77 -11.75
C GLY A 27 -6.43 -1.46 -11.78
N THR A 28 -7.04 -0.42 -12.35
CA THR A 28 -6.47 0.93 -12.44
C THR A 28 -6.97 1.88 -11.36
N GLN A 29 -7.76 1.38 -10.40
CA GLN A 29 -8.35 2.19 -9.35
C GLN A 29 -7.66 1.94 -8.01
N TYR A 30 -7.50 3.00 -7.25
CA TYR A 30 -6.98 2.97 -5.89
C TYR A 30 -8.09 3.32 -4.89
N SER A 31 -7.88 2.91 -3.65
CA SER A 31 -8.63 3.32 -2.48
C SER A 31 -7.70 3.39 -1.28
N TRP A 32 -8.00 4.26 -0.31
CA TRP A 32 -7.25 4.33 0.93
C TRP A 32 -8.17 4.65 2.11
N ALA A 33 -7.76 4.26 3.31
CA ALA A 33 -8.48 4.54 4.54
C ALA A 33 -7.51 4.69 5.72
N LEU A 34 -7.86 5.55 6.67
CA LEU A 34 -7.21 5.59 7.98
C LEU A 34 -7.71 4.42 8.83
N VAL A 35 -6.80 3.65 9.41
CA VAL A 35 -7.11 2.54 10.29
C VAL A 35 -7.14 3.06 11.72
N THR A 36 -8.34 3.14 12.30
CA THR A 36 -8.51 3.52 13.69
C THR A 36 -8.61 2.29 14.60
N PRO A 37 -8.12 2.34 15.84
CA PRO A 37 -8.27 1.26 16.80
C PRO A 37 -9.77 0.95 17.02
N GLY A 38 -10.18 -0.29 16.74
CA GLY A 38 -11.57 -0.73 16.86
C GLY A 38 -12.44 -0.52 15.63
N ALA A 39 -11.93 0.12 14.57
CA ALA A 39 -12.57 0.02 13.26
C ALA A 39 -12.42 -1.41 12.72
N GLN A 40 -13.48 -1.91 12.08
CA GLN A 40 -13.37 -3.13 11.29
C GLN A 40 -12.26 -2.93 10.27
N SER A 41 -11.31 -3.88 10.22
CA SER A 41 -10.29 -3.92 9.18
C SER A 41 -11.00 -3.75 7.83
N PRO A 42 -10.51 -2.89 6.92
CA PRO A 42 -11.19 -2.62 5.67
C PRO A 42 -11.59 -3.94 5.02
N ALA A 43 -12.90 -4.15 4.84
CA ALA A 43 -13.44 -5.38 4.23
C ALA A 43 -12.92 -5.62 2.79
N SER A 44 -12.12 -4.68 2.29
CA SER A 44 -11.69 -4.50 0.92
C SER A 44 -10.44 -5.30 0.52
N ALA A 45 -9.75 -5.98 1.45
CA ALA A 45 -8.68 -6.90 1.07
C ALA A 45 -9.20 -8.07 0.20
N ALA A 46 -10.47 -8.47 0.34
CA ALA A 46 -11.10 -9.45 -0.53
C ALA A 46 -11.32 -8.85 -1.94
N GLY A 47 -10.43 -9.20 -2.88
CA GLY A 47 -10.50 -8.78 -4.29
C GLY A 47 -9.66 -7.55 -4.66
N ALA A 48 -8.79 -7.07 -3.77
CA ALA A 48 -7.72 -6.15 -4.15
C ALA A 48 -6.60 -6.92 -4.88
N ASP A 49 -6.05 -6.33 -5.94
CA ASP A 49 -4.90 -6.91 -6.63
C ASP A 49 -3.65 -6.81 -5.76
N VAL A 50 -3.54 -5.69 -5.04
CA VAL A 50 -2.50 -5.44 -4.05
C VAL A 50 -2.98 -4.44 -3.03
N TRP A 51 -2.47 -4.57 -1.82
CA TRP A 51 -2.75 -3.66 -0.72
C TRP A 51 -1.56 -3.60 0.23
N MET A 52 -1.50 -2.55 1.03
CA MET A 52 -0.53 -2.43 2.13
C MET A 52 -1.12 -1.62 3.28
N TYR A 53 -0.58 -1.85 4.47
CA TYR A 53 -0.67 -0.90 5.58
C TYR A 53 0.65 -0.15 5.68
N PHE A 54 0.57 1.17 5.76
CA PHE A 54 1.70 2.03 6.06
C PHE A 54 1.53 2.65 7.44
N SER A 55 2.58 2.59 8.25
CA SER A 55 2.70 3.29 9.53
C SER A 55 4.06 3.96 9.56
N GLY A 56 4.12 5.26 9.84
CA GLY A 56 5.38 5.98 9.88
C GLY A 56 5.20 7.48 9.76
N ALA A 57 6.32 8.20 9.81
CA ALA A 57 6.34 9.65 9.69
C ALA A 57 5.89 10.08 8.29
N TRP A 58 4.70 10.67 8.20
CA TRP A 58 4.24 11.33 6.99
C TRP A 58 5.04 12.61 6.76
N PRO A 59 5.43 12.93 5.52
CA PRO A 59 6.12 14.18 5.19
C PRO A 59 5.19 15.38 5.34
N GLN A 60 5.04 15.87 6.57
CA GLN A 60 4.20 17.02 6.88
C GLN A 60 4.83 18.31 6.35
N ASN A 61 4.02 19.19 5.74
CA ASN A 61 4.40 20.53 5.27
C ASN A 61 5.43 20.58 4.11
N ASP A 62 5.67 19.48 3.40
CA ASP A 62 6.46 19.45 2.16
C ASP A 62 5.65 18.82 1.02
N PRO A 63 4.97 19.63 0.18
CA PRO A 63 4.17 19.10 -0.93
C PRO A 63 4.98 18.32 -1.98
N VAL A 64 6.23 18.74 -2.25
CA VAL A 64 7.10 18.09 -3.23
C VAL A 64 7.63 16.77 -2.66
N GLY A 65 8.06 16.79 -1.41
CA GLY A 65 8.45 15.58 -0.67
C GLY A 65 7.29 14.61 -0.49
N SER A 66 6.06 15.11 -0.29
CA SER A 66 4.85 14.29 -0.18
C SER A 66 4.52 13.55 -1.47
N GLU A 67 4.66 14.19 -2.62
CA GLU A 67 4.42 13.55 -3.92
C GLU A 67 5.47 12.46 -4.19
N ALA A 68 6.76 12.76 -4.00
CA ALA A 68 7.83 11.78 -4.17
C ALA A 68 7.67 10.58 -3.21
N PHE A 69 7.38 10.85 -1.95
CA PHE A 69 7.11 9.83 -0.94
C PHE A 69 5.92 8.94 -1.33
N CYS A 70 4.80 9.53 -1.74
CA CYS A 70 3.63 8.75 -2.17
C CYS A 70 3.92 7.93 -3.44
N ALA A 71 4.75 8.45 -4.34
CA ALA A 71 5.18 7.75 -5.54
C ALA A 71 6.04 6.52 -5.21
N ASP A 72 7.00 6.66 -4.31
CA ASP A 72 7.84 5.56 -3.84
C ASP A 72 7.01 4.52 -3.07
N MET A 73 6.16 4.97 -2.15
CA MET A 73 5.26 4.12 -1.38
C MET A 73 4.35 3.27 -2.30
N LEU A 74 3.77 3.89 -3.35
CA LEU A 74 2.99 3.14 -4.34
C LEU A 74 3.85 2.21 -5.20
N ALA A 75 5.05 2.61 -5.59
CA ALA A 75 5.94 1.74 -6.36
C ALA A 75 6.30 0.47 -5.57
N GLU A 76 6.58 0.60 -4.28
CA GLU A 76 6.80 -0.54 -3.38
C GLU A 76 5.56 -1.43 -3.28
N MET A 77 4.37 -0.83 -3.10
CA MET A 77 3.11 -1.57 -3.10
C MET A 77 2.91 -2.34 -4.40
N GLU A 78 3.06 -1.69 -5.54
CA GLU A 78 2.83 -2.27 -6.86
C GLU A 78 3.88 -3.32 -7.22
N SER A 79 5.09 -3.22 -6.66
CA SER A 79 6.11 -4.26 -6.79
C SER A 79 5.63 -5.60 -6.21
N MET A 80 4.79 -5.58 -5.16
CA MET A 80 4.18 -6.77 -4.57
C MET A 80 3.05 -7.36 -5.43
N ALA A 81 2.47 -6.57 -6.34
CA ALA A 81 1.42 -7.02 -7.27
C ALA A 81 1.95 -7.88 -8.43
N GLY A 82 3.28 -8.03 -8.54
CA GLY A 82 3.95 -8.76 -9.61
C GLY A 82 3.90 -10.29 -9.48
N GLY A 83 2.69 -10.86 -9.38
CA GLY A 83 2.39 -12.28 -9.60
C GLY A 83 2.76 -13.28 -8.50
N ASP A 84 2.19 -14.48 -8.59
CA ASP A 84 2.30 -15.64 -7.66
C ASP A 84 3.74 -16.13 -7.35
N ASP A 85 4.80 -15.56 -7.94
CA ASP A 85 6.12 -16.20 -8.05
C ASP A 85 7.26 -15.62 -7.21
N ARG A 86 7.05 -14.55 -6.41
CA ARG A 86 8.18 -13.98 -5.64
C ARG A 86 8.40 -14.61 -4.27
N CYS A 87 7.34 -15.09 -3.63
CA CYS A 87 7.40 -15.62 -2.25
C CYS A 87 6.73 -16.98 -2.06
N ARG A 88 6.16 -17.59 -3.11
CA ARG A 88 5.72 -18.98 -3.03
C ARG A 88 6.84 -19.89 -3.50
N TRP A 89 7.39 -20.63 -2.56
CA TRP A 89 8.06 -21.87 -2.90
C TRP A 89 7.05 -22.76 -3.63
N PRO A 90 7.33 -23.20 -4.88
CA PRO A 90 6.43 -24.12 -5.57
C PRO A 90 6.21 -25.36 -4.69
N LEU A 91 4.94 -25.76 -4.49
CA LEU A 91 4.58 -26.89 -3.62
C LEU A 91 5.25 -28.21 -4.04
N ASP A 92 5.65 -28.29 -5.31
CA ASP A 92 6.32 -29.42 -5.95
C ASP A 92 7.85 -29.38 -5.86
N GLN A 93 8.45 -28.35 -5.25
CA GLN A 93 9.90 -28.27 -5.06
C GLN A 93 10.31 -28.62 -3.61
N PRO A 94 11.44 -29.31 -3.39
CA PRO A 94 11.96 -29.60 -2.05
C PRO A 94 12.86 -28.46 -1.53
N TRP A 95 12.54 -27.90 -0.35
CA TRP A 95 13.38 -26.88 0.32
C TRP A 95 14.60 -27.47 1.05
N PRO A 96 15.78 -26.83 1.04
CA PRO A 96 16.23 -25.78 0.12
C PRO A 96 16.79 -26.37 -1.19
N GLN A 97 16.85 -25.56 -2.25
CA GLN A 97 17.61 -25.89 -3.45
C GLN A 97 19.10 -25.92 -3.06
N LEU A 98 19.66 -27.11 -2.92
CA LEU A 98 21.10 -27.28 -2.81
C LEU A 98 21.71 -26.84 -4.16
N HIS A 99 22.54 -25.81 -4.10
CA HIS A 99 23.36 -25.33 -5.22
C HIS A 99 24.34 -26.40 -5.72
#